data_AF-A0A5T9L3U0-F1
#
_entry.id   AF-A0A5T9L3U0-F1
#
_cell.length_a   1.000
_cell.length_b   1.000
_cell.length_c   1.000
_cell.angle_alpha   90.00
_cell.angle_beta   90.00
_cell.angle_gamma   90.00
#
_symmetry.space_group_name_H-M   'P 1'
#
loop_
_entity.id
_entity.type
_entity.pdbx_description
1 polymer ?
#
loop_
_entity_poly.entity_id
_entity_poly.type
_entity_poly.pdbx_seq_one_letter_code
_entity_poly.pdbx_strand_id
1 'polypeptide(L)'
;MAWQGIPFPFDYARDISSFVIDKMPPMEINTGFAWDTVISSFIAGAIPAFIAWKALKNNLQLVEMQTRQASRKELAEKLRIAVLDYICSVEILGMKSYLLLKDKSINKDDLEKGIFPDHYISAVHKAEREERHLCLLIEPTPSGMILLEKLPKFQDCVTHFLTYDDSFDNGIDELKALSDDFMLEFHKYIREY
;
A
#
# COMPACT_ATOMS: atom_id res chain seq x y z
N MET A 1 -117.52 39.53 -25.69
CA MET A 1 -118.03 39.99 -24.37
C MET A 1 -118.86 38.84 -23.81
N ALA A 2 -118.72 38.33 -22.59
CA ALA A 2 -117.88 38.65 -21.45
C ALA A 2 -117.60 37.33 -20.68
N TRP A 3 -116.53 37.36 -19.91
CA TRP A 3 -115.97 36.38 -18.98
C TRP A 3 -116.93 35.88 -17.88
N GLN A 4 -116.70 34.67 -17.32
CA GLN A 4 -116.78 34.27 -15.87
C GLN A 4 -116.38 32.76 -15.76
N GLY A 5 -115.17 32.37 -15.37
CA GLY A 5 -114.76 32.21 -13.97
C GLY A 5 -114.60 30.72 -13.61
N ILE A 6 -113.36 30.21 -13.58
CA ILE A 6 -112.99 28.80 -13.26
C ILE A 6 -113.24 28.51 -11.77
N PRO A 7 -113.60 27.27 -11.38
CA PRO A 7 -112.68 26.51 -10.51
C PRO A 7 -112.77 24.98 -10.73
N PHE A 8 -111.77 24.36 -11.35
CA PHE A 8 -111.45 22.96 -11.04
C PHE A 8 -110.16 22.92 -10.20
N PRO A 9 -110.17 22.20 -9.08
CA PRO A 9 -109.21 22.39 -8.00
C PRO A 9 -107.81 21.89 -8.38
N PHE A 10 -106.83 22.74 -8.09
CA PHE A 10 -105.44 22.37 -7.90
C PHE A 10 -105.34 21.34 -6.78
N ASP A 11 -104.96 20.11 -7.12
CA ASP A 11 -104.43 19.19 -6.11
C ASP A 11 -102.90 19.31 -6.11
N TYR A 12 -102.40 19.80 -4.98
CA TYR A 12 -100.98 19.94 -4.68
C TYR A 12 -100.38 18.54 -4.51
N ALA A 13 -99.92 17.92 -5.60
CA ALA A 13 -98.90 16.87 -5.51
C ALA A 13 -97.58 17.54 -5.10
N ARG A 14 -97.45 17.85 -3.81
CA ARG A 14 -96.19 18.24 -3.19
C ARG A 14 -95.22 17.08 -3.34
N ASP A 15 -94.05 17.42 -3.86
CA ASP A 15 -92.75 16.89 -3.42
C ASP A 15 -92.69 15.37 -3.24
N ILE A 16 -92.12 14.69 -4.23
CA ILE A 16 -90.76 14.14 -4.12
C ILE A 16 -90.53 13.29 -5.37
N SER A 17 -89.78 13.90 -6.29
CA SER A 17 -88.79 13.22 -7.11
C SER A 17 -87.84 12.43 -6.20
N SER A 18 -88.16 11.18 -5.86
CA SER A 18 -87.18 10.25 -5.29
C SER A 18 -86.99 9.09 -6.24
N PHE A 19 -86.06 9.27 -7.17
CA PHE A 19 -85.40 8.15 -7.78
C PHE A 19 -84.47 7.55 -6.71
N VAL A 20 -84.95 6.54 -5.97
CA VAL A 20 -84.16 5.85 -4.96
C VAL A 20 -83.21 4.90 -5.69
N ILE A 21 -81.94 5.31 -5.81
CA ILE A 21 -80.84 4.40 -6.15
C ILE A 21 -80.54 3.60 -4.89
N ASP A 22 -81.12 2.41 -4.77
CA ASP A 22 -81.03 1.56 -3.57
C ASP A 22 -79.60 1.07 -3.29
N LYS A 23 -78.74 1.01 -4.32
CA LYS A 23 -77.29 0.80 -4.17
C LYS A 23 -76.53 1.56 -5.25
N MET A 24 -75.66 2.48 -4.84
CA MET A 24 -74.55 2.87 -5.73
C MET A 24 -73.70 1.62 -5.97
N PRO A 25 -73.38 1.25 -7.21
CA PRO A 25 -72.40 0.19 -7.45
C PRO A 25 -71.11 0.59 -6.73
N PRO A 26 -70.43 -0.34 -6.04
CA PRO A 26 -69.17 -0.03 -5.40
C PRO A 26 -68.25 0.56 -6.45
N MET A 27 -67.86 1.82 -6.26
CA MET A 27 -66.85 2.45 -7.08
C MET A 27 -65.53 1.81 -6.65
N GLU A 28 -65.21 0.66 -7.23
CA GLU A 28 -63.86 0.14 -7.19
C GLU A 28 -62.99 1.16 -7.89
N ILE A 29 -62.25 1.94 -7.11
CA ILE A 29 -61.13 2.71 -7.63
C ILE A 29 -60.06 1.67 -7.97
N ASN A 30 -60.27 0.98 -9.08
CA ASN A 30 -59.29 0.11 -9.70
C ASN A 30 -58.22 1.04 -10.24
N THR A 31 -57.27 1.42 -9.39
CA THR A 31 -56.03 2.02 -9.85
C THR A 31 -55.37 0.97 -10.72
N GLY A 32 -55.54 1.02 -12.04
CA GLY A 32 -55.02 0.04 -13.00
C GLY A 32 -53.49 -0.08 -13.02
N PHE A 33 -52.80 0.63 -12.12
CA PHE A 33 -51.38 0.60 -11.93
C PHE A 33 -51.06 0.05 -10.53
N ALA A 34 -50.39 -1.10 -10.48
CA ALA A 34 -50.04 -1.82 -9.25
C ALA A 34 -48.89 -1.12 -8.49
N TRP A 35 -49.17 0.06 -7.94
CA TRP A 35 -48.20 0.86 -7.20
C TRP A 35 -47.56 0.10 -6.04
N ASP A 36 -48.30 -0.77 -5.35
CA ASP A 36 -47.76 -1.63 -4.29
C ASP A 36 -46.68 -2.59 -4.81
N THR A 37 -46.86 -3.15 -6.00
CA THR A 37 -45.88 -4.03 -6.65
C THR A 37 -44.64 -3.24 -7.08
N VAL A 38 -44.80 -2.00 -7.55
CA VAL A 38 -43.69 -1.12 -7.95
C VAL A 38 -42.88 -0.66 -6.73
N ILE A 39 -43.56 -0.25 -5.66
CA ILE A 39 -42.91 0.20 -4.42
C ILE A 39 -42.23 -0.98 -3.72
N SER A 40 -42.89 -2.14 -3.63
CA SER A 40 -42.30 -3.33 -3.02
C SER A 40 -41.11 -3.86 -3.81
N SER A 41 -41.15 -3.88 -5.15
CA SER A 41 -39.99 -4.26 -5.98
C SER A 41 -38.85 -3.24 -5.89
N PHE A 42 -39.15 -1.95 -5.80
CA PHE A 42 -38.15 -0.91 -5.57
C PHE A 42 -37.45 -1.07 -4.21
N ILE A 43 -38.21 -1.26 -3.13
CA ILE A 43 -37.65 -1.49 -1.78
C ILE A 43 -36.88 -2.82 -1.73
N ALA A 44 -37.43 -3.88 -2.35
CA ALA A 44 -36.79 -5.19 -2.43
C ALA A 44 -35.49 -5.17 -3.23
N GLY A 45 -35.33 -4.27 -4.21
CA GLY A 45 -34.07 -4.05 -4.93
C GLY A 45 -33.12 -3.08 -4.22
N ALA A 46 -33.65 -2.03 -3.59
CA ALA A 46 -32.87 -0.97 -2.96
C ALA A 46 -32.13 -1.44 -1.70
N ILE A 47 -32.74 -2.30 -0.88
CA ILE A 47 -32.09 -2.83 0.33
C ILE A 47 -30.86 -3.68 -0.02
N PRO A 48 -30.96 -4.71 -0.88
CA PRO A 48 -29.78 -5.47 -1.34
C PRO A 48 -28.74 -4.60 -2.04
N ALA A 49 -29.16 -3.63 -2.87
CA ALA A 49 -28.24 -2.72 -3.54
C ALA A 49 -27.47 -1.82 -2.55
N PHE A 50 -28.14 -1.31 -1.52
CA PHE A 50 -27.52 -0.53 -0.45
C PHE A 50 -26.55 -1.37 0.38
N ILE A 51 -26.93 -2.60 0.74
CA ILE A 51 -26.06 -3.55 1.45
C ILE A 51 -24.83 -3.89 0.59
N ALA A 52 -25.03 -4.18 -0.69
CA ALA A 52 -23.95 -4.45 -1.64
C ALA A 52 -23.01 -3.24 -1.78
N TRP A 53 -23.54 -2.02 -1.90
CA TRP A 53 -22.74 -0.79 -1.96
C TRP A 53 -21.92 -0.58 -0.68
N LYS A 54 -22.54 -0.76 0.50
CA LYS A 54 -21.86 -0.66 1.79
C LYS A 54 -20.76 -1.71 1.94
N ALA A 55 -21.02 -2.95 1.52
CA ALA A 55 -20.03 -4.03 1.52
C ALA A 55 -18.86 -3.73 0.55
N LEU A 56 -19.16 -3.22 -0.65
CA LEU A 56 -18.15 -2.85 -1.64
C LEU A 56 -17.24 -1.73 -1.12
N LYS A 57 -17.82 -0.70 -0.49
CA LYS A 57 -17.07 0.40 0.10
C LYS A 57 -16.14 -0.06 1.22
N ASN A 58 -16.61 -0.93 2.10
CA ASN A 58 -15.79 -1.49 3.17
C ASN A 58 -14.68 -2.41 2.63
N ASN A 59 -14.98 -3.21 1.61
CA ASN A 59 -13.99 -4.07 0.96
C ASN A 59 -12.90 -3.26 0.25
N LEU A 60 -13.26 -2.17 -0.45
CA LEU A 60 -12.27 -1.28 -1.08
C LEU A 60 -11.30 -0.70 -0.05
N GLN A 61 -11.81 -0.19 1.07
CA GLN A 61 -10.95 0.31 2.16
C GLN A 61 -10.02 -0.77 2.72
N LEU A 62 -10.53 -1.99 2.89
CA LEU A 62 -9.75 -3.12 3.38
C LEU A 62 -8.67 -3.55 2.37
N VAL A 63 -8.99 -3.57 1.09
CA VAL A 63 -8.04 -3.86 0.02
C VAL A 63 -6.95 -2.79 -0.04
N GLU A 64 -7.28 -1.51 0.06
CA GLU A 64 -6.29 -0.41 0.12
C GLU A 64 -5.34 -0.54 1.32
N MET A 65 -5.86 -0.92 2.49
CA MET A 65 -5.02 -1.17 3.66
C MET A 65 -4.12 -2.39 3.45
N GLN A 66 -4.64 -3.48 2.88
CA GLN A 66 -3.88 -4.69 2.59
C GLN A 66 -2.79 -4.47 1.54
N THR A 67 -3.08 -3.74 0.46
CA THR A 67 -2.09 -3.41 -0.57
C THR A 67 -0.97 -2.54 -0.02
N ARG A 68 -1.30 -1.55 0.82
CA ARG A 68 -0.30 -0.72 1.51
C ARG A 68 0.57 -1.53 2.47
N GLN A 69 -0.01 -2.48 3.20
CA GLN A 69 0.76 -3.37 4.07
C GLN A 69 1.64 -4.33 3.27
N ALA A 70 1.14 -4.85 2.14
CA ALA A 70 1.90 -5.73 1.26
C ALA A 70 3.10 -5.00 0.64
N SER A 71 2.91 -3.77 0.14
CA SER A 71 4.00 -2.98 -0.43
C SER A 71 5.08 -2.62 0.59
N ARG A 72 4.68 -2.31 1.83
CA ARG A 72 5.62 -2.09 2.95
C ARG A 72 6.43 -3.34 3.27
N LYS A 73 5.79 -4.50 3.33
CA LYS A 73 6.47 -5.78 3.55
C LYS A 73 7.47 -6.09 2.44
N GLU A 74 7.06 -5.88 1.19
CA GLU A 74 7.92 -6.09 0.02
C GLU A 74 9.15 -5.17 0.05
N LEU A 75 8.96 -3.89 0.40
CA LEU A 75 10.07 -2.94 0.55
C LEU A 75 11.01 -3.32 1.69
N ALA A 76 10.48 -3.73 2.84
CA ALA A 76 11.27 -4.20 3.98
C ALA A 76 12.08 -5.47 3.64
N GLU A 77 11.51 -6.38 2.85
CA GLU A 77 12.20 -7.59 2.37
C GLU A 77 13.34 -7.24 1.40
N LYS A 78 13.08 -6.35 0.43
CA LYS A 78 14.12 -5.85 -0.49
C LYS A 78 15.27 -5.17 0.25
N LEU A 79 14.95 -4.34 1.24
CA LEU A 79 15.94 -3.70 2.10
C LEU A 79 16.79 -4.71 2.87
N ARG A 80 16.18 -5.75 3.44
CA ARG A 80 16.93 -6.81 4.16
C ARG A 80 17.92 -7.53 3.25
N ILE A 81 17.49 -7.85 2.04
CA ILE A 81 18.35 -8.49 1.05
C ILE A 81 19.49 -7.55 0.65
N ALA A 82 19.19 -6.28 0.35
CA ALA A 82 20.21 -5.30 -0.04
C ALA A 82 21.25 -5.05 1.08
N VAL A 83 20.81 -4.96 2.34
CA VAL A 83 21.72 -4.86 3.50
C VAL A 83 22.63 -6.07 3.58
N LEU A 84 22.06 -7.27 3.48
CA LEU A 84 22.83 -8.52 3.54
C LEU A 84 23.85 -8.59 2.40
N ASP A 85 23.42 -8.30 1.17
CA ASP A 85 24.28 -8.29 -0.02
C ASP A 85 25.44 -7.30 0.14
N TYR A 86 25.17 -6.11 0.67
CA TYR A 86 26.19 -5.11 0.96
C TYR A 86 27.21 -5.61 1.99
N ILE A 87 26.75 -6.05 3.17
CA ILE A 87 27.64 -6.54 4.24
C ILE A 87 28.52 -7.67 3.73
N CYS A 88 27.93 -8.69 3.09
CA CYS A 88 28.69 -9.81 2.53
C CYS A 88 29.67 -9.35 1.45
N SER A 89 29.31 -8.37 0.62
CA SER A 89 30.22 -7.84 -0.41
C SER A 89 31.44 -7.14 0.19
N VAL A 90 31.27 -6.42 1.30
CA VAL A 90 32.35 -5.74 2.03
C VAL A 90 33.25 -6.75 2.75
N GLU A 91 32.69 -7.78 3.38
CA GLU A 91 33.46 -8.87 3.99
C GLU A 91 34.33 -9.61 2.96
N ILE A 92 33.76 -9.93 1.79
CA ILE A 92 34.50 -10.54 0.68
C ILE A 92 35.60 -9.61 0.19
N LEU A 93 35.34 -8.30 0.12
CA LEU A 93 36.33 -7.31 -0.27
C LEU A 93 37.50 -7.29 0.73
N GLY A 94 37.23 -7.22 2.04
CA GLY A 94 38.27 -7.26 3.08
C GLY A 94 39.12 -8.53 3.00
N MET A 95 38.50 -9.70 2.81
CA MET A 95 39.24 -10.96 2.60
C MET A 95 40.12 -10.94 1.34
N LYS A 96 39.60 -10.38 0.24
CA LYS A 96 40.37 -10.24 -1.01
C LYS A 96 41.51 -9.24 -0.89
N SER A 97 41.33 -8.13 -0.16
CA SER A 97 42.39 -7.17 0.16
C SER A 97 43.55 -7.84 0.88
N TYR A 98 43.24 -8.67 1.88
CA TYR A 98 44.26 -9.43 2.61
C TYR A 98 44.99 -10.44 1.71
N LEU A 99 44.25 -11.23 0.92
CA LEU A 99 44.85 -12.18 -0.01
C LEU A 99 45.77 -11.51 -1.02
N LEU A 100 45.38 -10.33 -1.52
CA LEU A 100 46.15 -9.53 -2.46
C LEU A 100 47.50 -9.08 -1.88
N LEU A 101 47.55 -8.72 -0.59
CA LEU A 101 48.82 -8.36 0.07
C LEU A 101 49.75 -9.56 0.32
N LYS A 102 49.17 -10.75 0.47
CA LYS A 102 49.90 -12.00 0.78
C LYS A 102 50.34 -12.75 -0.48
N ASP A 103 49.72 -12.48 -1.61
CA ASP A 103 50.05 -13.12 -2.88
C ASP A 103 51.43 -12.66 -3.40
N LYS A 104 52.37 -13.60 -3.44
CA LYS A 104 53.74 -13.36 -3.90
C LYS A 104 53.86 -13.20 -5.41
N SER A 105 52.82 -13.54 -6.16
CA SER A 105 52.79 -13.40 -7.63
C SER A 105 52.46 -11.98 -8.08
N ILE A 106 51.90 -11.16 -7.19
CA ILE A 106 51.51 -9.79 -7.48
C ILE A 106 52.72 -8.87 -7.27
N ASN A 107 53.01 -8.06 -8.28
CA ASN A 107 54.09 -7.09 -8.22
C ASN A 107 53.65 -5.87 -7.38
N LYS A 108 54.42 -5.54 -6.33
CA LYS A 108 54.11 -4.41 -5.45
C LYS A 108 54.14 -3.07 -6.17
N ASP A 109 55.03 -2.93 -7.16
CA ASP A 109 55.13 -1.71 -7.99
C ASP A 109 53.88 -1.46 -8.84
N ASP A 110 53.13 -2.51 -9.18
CA ASP A 110 51.89 -2.39 -9.95
C ASP A 110 50.72 -2.00 -9.03
N LEU A 111 50.70 -2.52 -7.80
CA LEU A 111 49.75 -2.11 -6.76
C LEU A 111 49.90 -0.64 -6.37
N GLU A 112 51.14 -0.15 -6.22
CA GLU A 112 51.42 1.26 -5.91
C GLU A 112 50.98 2.21 -7.04
N LYS A 113 50.93 1.72 -8.29
CA LYS A 113 50.39 2.45 -9.44
C LYS A 113 48.85 2.36 -9.55
N GLY A 114 48.20 1.68 -8.61
CA GLY A 114 46.75 1.46 -8.62
C GLY A 114 46.28 0.41 -9.62
N ILE A 115 47.18 -0.45 -10.10
CA ILE A 115 46.84 -1.56 -11.00
C ILE A 115 46.52 -2.77 -10.15
N PHE A 116 45.23 -3.07 -10.04
CA PHE A 116 44.74 -4.23 -9.30
C PHE A 116 44.34 -5.37 -10.22
N PRO A 117 44.43 -6.63 -9.77
CA PRO A 117 43.90 -7.77 -10.51
C PRO A 117 42.39 -7.68 -10.75
N ASP A 118 41.91 -8.23 -11.87
CA ASP A 118 40.48 -8.23 -12.26
C ASP A 118 39.55 -8.79 -11.17
N HIS A 119 40.00 -9.82 -10.45
CA HIS A 119 39.21 -10.44 -9.39
C HIS A 119 39.04 -9.54 -8.15
N TYR A 120 39.94 -8.57 -7.94
CA TYR A 120 39.85 -7.55 -6.89
C TYR A 120 38.98 -6.39 -7.35
N ILE A 121 39.21 -5.87 -8.55
CA ILE A 121 38.41 -4.80 -9.16
C ILE A 121 36.93 -5.19 -9.22
N SER A 122 36.63 -6.43 -9.63
CA SER A 122 35.27 -6.96 -9.63
C SER A 122 34.63 -7.03 -8.25
N ALA A 123 35.41 -7.26 -7.18
CA ALA A 123 34.91 -7.23 -5.82
C ALA A 123 34.58 -5.81 -5.35
N VAL A 124 35.46 -4.85 -5.68
CA VAL A 124 35.23 -3.42 -5.42
C VAL A 124 33.96 -2.95 -6.11
N HIS A 125 33.82 -3.19 -7.42
CA HIS A 125 32.62 -2.80 -8.16
C HIS A 125 31.34 -3.48 -7.64
N LYS A 126 31.44 -4.73 -7.16
CA LYS A 126 30.31 -5.38 -6.51
C LYS A 126 29.92 -4.64 -5.23
N ALA A 127 30.88 -4.34 -4.36
CA ALA A 127 30.60 -3.62 -3.11
C ALA A 127 30.03 -2.22 -3.37
N GLU A 128 30.61 -1.45 -4.30
CA GLU A 128 30.08 -0.14 -4.71
C GLU A 128 28.66 -0.22 -5.28
N ARG A 129 28.36 -1.28 -6.05
CA ARG A 129 27.03 -1.48 -6.61
C ARG A 129 26.01 -1.73 -5.49
N GLU A 130 26.32 -2.60 -4.54
CA GLU A 130 25.42 -2.91 -3.44
C GLU A 130 25.26 -1.71 -2.50
N GLU A 131 26.32 -0.92 -2.27
CA GLU A 131 26.25 0.35 -1.54
C GLU A 131 25.26 1.32 -2.20
N ARG A 132 25.41 1.54 -3.52
CA ARG A 132 24.53 2.42 -4.28
C ARG A 132 23.09 1.91 -4.31
N HIS A 133 22.91 0.60 -4.43
CA HIS A 133 21.60 -0.02 -4.38
C HIS A 133 20.91 0.24 -3.03
N LEU A 134 21.65 0.10 -1.93
CA LEU A 134 21.18 0.41 -0.60
C LEU A 134 20.80 1.90 -0.45
N CYS A 135 21.67 2.81 -0.89
CA CYS A 135 21.42 4.25 -0.87
C CYS A 135 20.15 4.66 -1.63
N LEU A 136 19.79 3.94 -2.68
CA LEU A 136 18.56 4.18 -3.44
C LEU A 136 17.30 3.63 -2.75
N LEU A 137 17.45 2.58 -1.93
CA LEU A 137 16.34 1.94 -1.22
C LEU A 137 16.04 2.62 0.12
N ILE A 138 17.03 3.22 0.77
CA ILE A 138 16.86 3.94 2.02
C ILE A 138 16.18 5.27 1.75
N GLU A 139 15.05 5.52 2.41
CA GLU A 139 14.38 6.81 2.36
C GLU A 139 15.15 7.83 3.20
N PRO A 140 15.28 9.09 2.75
CA PRO A 140 16.00 10.17 3.44
C PRO A 140 15.20 10.71 4.65
N THR A 141 14.82 9.81 5.54
CA THR A 141 14.23 10.09 6.86
C THR A 141 15.33 10.28 7.89
N PRO A 142 15.09 10.89 9.06
CA PRO A 142 16.10 11.03 10.10
C PRO A 142 16.78 9.70 10.48
N SER A 143 16.00 8.62 10.58
CA SER A 143 16.50 7.27 10.87
C SER A 143 17.24 6.64 9.69
N GLY A 144 16.80 6.92 8.45
CA GLY A 144 17.52 6.52 7.24
C GLY A 144 18.88 7.22 7.11
N MET A 145 18.95 8.51 7.45
CA MET A 145 20.21 9.28 7.42
C MET A 145 21.25 8.73 8.42
N ILE A 146 20.82 8.33 9.62
CA ILE A 146 21.70 7.65 10.60
C ILE A 146 22.31 6.38 10.00
N LEU A 147 21.53 5.62 9.23
CA LEU A 147 22.01 4.40 8.57
C LEU A 147 23.00 4.72 7.44
N LEU A 148 22.70 5.73 6.62
CA LEU A 148 23.58 6.18 5.54
C LEU A 148 24.91 6.73 6.04
N GLU A 149 24.92 7.42 7.18
CA GLU A 149 26.15 7.93 7.83
C GLU A 149 27.10 6.80 8.29
N LYS A 150 26.62 5.57 8.41
CA LYS A 150 27.46 4.41 8.76
C LYS A 150 28.12 3.74 7.56
N LEU A 151 27.64 3.96 6.33
CA LEU A 151 28.22 3.35 5.13
C LEU A 151 29.68 3.75 4.89
N PRO A 152 30.09 5.03 5.02
CA PRO A 152 31.49 5.41 4.82
C PRO A 152 32.44 4.69 5.79
N LYS A 153 31.98 4.35 7.00
CA LYS A 153 32.80 3.64 8.00
C LYS A 153 33.22 2.24 7.54
N PHE A 154 32.42 1.60 6.68
CA PHE A 154 32.80 0.31 6.09
C PHE A 154 33.96 0.48 5.10
N GLN A 155 33.98 1.59 4.35
CA GLN A 155 35.10 1.90 3.44
C GLN A 155 36.38 2.17 4.22
N ASP A 156 36.29 2.92 5.33
CA ASP A 156 37.41 3.18 6.24
C ASP A 156 37.96 1.86 6.81
N CYS A 157 37.07 0.96 7.24
CA CYS A 157 37.45 -0.35 7.76
C CYS A 157 38.16 -1.23 6.71
N VAL A 158 37.64 -1.27 5.48
CA VAL A 158 38.27 -2.01 4.36
C VAL A 158 39.69 -1.50 4.07
N THR A 159 39.93 -0.21 4.26
CA THR A 159 41.25 0.39 4.06
C THR A 159 42.30 -0.17 5.03
N HIS A 160 41.91 -0.56 6.25
CA HIS A 160 42.82 -1.19 7.22
C HIS A 160 43.35 -2.56 6.75
N PHE A 161 42.59 -3.29 5.95
CA PHE A 161 43.03 -4.56 5.36
C PHE A 161 44.11 -4.37 4.28
N LEU A 162 44.37 -3.15 3.83
CA LEU A 162 45.44 -2.81 2.90
C LEU A 162 46.75 -2.41 3.62
N THR A 163 46.76 -2.31 4.95
CA THR A 163 47.94 -2.03 5.79
C THR A 163 48.45 -3.29 6.50
N TYR A 164 49.78 -3.50 6.54
CA TYR A 164 50.43 -4.81 6.82
C TYR A 164 50.34 -5.38 8.27
N ASP A 165 50.33 -6.72 8.28
CA ASP A 165 50.58 -7.79 9.30
C ASP A 165 49.71 -7.99 10.56
N ASP A 166 49.54 -7.03 11.48
CA ASP A 166 48.74 -7.25 12.72
C ASP A 166 47.26 -6.79 12.60
N SER A 167 46.88 -6.31 11.42
CA SER A 167 45.62 -5.64 11.14
C SER A 167 44.49 -6.57 10.68
N PHE A 168 44.76 -7.83 10.32
CA PHE A 168 43.72 -8.69 9.75
C PHE A 168 42.72 -9.16 10.80
N ASP A 169 43.18 -9.77 11.89
CA ASP A 169 42.27 -10.26 12.94
C ASP A 169 41.55 -9.09 13.60
N ASN A 170 42.28 -8.00 13.88
CA ASN A 170 41.70 -6.76 14.40
C ASN A 170 40.71 -6.11 13.41
N GLY A 171 41.01 -6.13 12.11
CA GLY A 171 40.16 -5.58 11.05
C GLY A 171 38.90 -6.40 10.83
N ILE A 172 38.96 -7.73 10.93
CA ILE A 172 37.78 -8.60 10.88
C ILE A 172 36.89 -8.36 12.11
N ASP A 173 37.48 -8.23 13.30
CA ASP A 173 36.74 -7.93 14.53
C ASP A 173 36.09 -6.54 14.49
N GLU A 174 36.80 -5.53 13.97
CA GLU A 174 36.24 -4.18 13.73
C GLU A 174 35.13 -4.20 12.68
N LEU A 175 35.33 -4.90 11.56
CA LEU A 175 34.33 -5.02 10.50
C LEU A 175 33.06 -5.70 11.02
N LYS A 176 33.23 -6.73 11.86
CA LYS A 176 32.13 -7.43 12.50
C LYS A 176 31.39 -6.55 13.50
N ALA A 177 32.12 -5.82 14.35
CA ALA A 177 31.52 -4.88 15.29
C ALA A 177 30.73 -3.77 14.56
N LEU A 178 31.28 -3.26 13.45
CA LEU A 178 30.61 -2.28 12.60
C LEU A 178 29.36 -2.88 11.92
N SER A 179 29.46 -4.12 11.43
CA SER A 179 28.34 -4.86 10.85
C SER A 179 27.21 -5.05 11.87
N ASP A 180 27.53 -5.47 13.09
CA ASP A 180 26.56 -5.66 14.17
C ASP A 180 25.88 -4.34 14.56
N ASP A 181 26.65 -3.25 14.67
CA ASP A 181 26.14 -1.91 14.96
C ASP A 181 25.28 -1.34 13.81
N PHE A 182 25.65 -1.61 12.56
CA PHE A 182 24.86 -1.26 11.38
C PHE A 182 23.54 -2.05 11.35
N MET A 183 23.60 -3.36 11.60
CA MET A 183 22.43 -4.23 11.66
C MET A 183 21.47 -3.79 12.77
N LEU A 184 21.98 -3.34 13.91
CA LEU A 184 21.15 -2.83 15.00
C LEU A 184 20.40 -1.56 14.61
N GLU A 185 21.06 -0.59 13.96
CA GLU A 185 20.38 0.61 13.44
C GLU A 185 19.40 0.27 12.31
N PHE A 186 19.74 -0.68 11.46
CA PHE A 186 18.85 -1.17 10.42
C PHE A 186 17.56 -1.78 10.99
N HIS A 187 17.66 -2.55 12.09
CA HIS A 187 16.48 -3.08 12.78
C HIS A 187 15.61 -1.97 13.36
N LYS A 188 16.21 -0.87 13.86
CA LYS A 188 15.45 0.30 14.31
C LYS A 188 14.76 0.99 13.15
N TYR A 189 15.47 1.18 12.03
CA TYR A 189 14.92 1.78 10.81
C TYR A 189 13.74 0.98 10.24
N ILE A 190 13.86 -0.35 10.13
CA ILE A 190 12.76 -1.21 9.65
C ILE A 190 11.53 -1.16 10.55
N ARG A 191 11.69 -0.90 11.86
CA ARG A 191 10.57 -0.84 12.80
C ARG A 191 9.65 0.37 12.55
N GLU A 192 10.11 1.36 11.82
CA GLU A 192 9.32 2.54 11.45
C GLU A 192 8.36 2.28 10.27
N TYR A 193 8.50 1.14 9.56
CA TYR A 193 7.66 0.72 8.44
C TYR A 193 6.48 -0.18 8.85
#